data_AF-A0A956NZB8-F1
#
_entry.id   AF-A0A956NZB8-F1
#
_cell.length_a   1.000
_cell.length_b   1.000
_cell.length_c   1.000
_cell.angle_alpha   90.00
_cell.angle_beta   90.00
_cell.angle_gamma   90.00
#
_symmetry.space_group_name_H-M   'P 1'
#
loop_
_entity.id
_entity.type
_entity.pdbx_description
1 polymer ?
#
loop_
_entity_poly.entity_id
_entity_poly.type
_entity_poly.pdbx_seq_one_letter_code
_entity_poly.pdbx_strand_id
1 'polypeptide(L)'
;FVGRVTKIANSAAALSATGQSTDRAVDFEVEVTLENPPADVRPDLSMTARIITDVRDNVLSIPIIALTARAHTPTGDAAEAQPLADSTGGKVKEREGVFVVENGIAMFRPVRVGIAGDEHFEVLEGLREGETIVSGSYQAIRDLADSTAVKKIADQPAGTTP
;
A
#
# COMPACT_ATOMS: atom_id res chain seq x y z
N PHE A 1 -23.92 6.52 -6.95
CA PHE A 1 -24.40 5.89 -8.19
C PHE A 1 -23.47 4.75 -8.55
N VAL A 2 -23.99 3.68 -9.14
CA VAL A 2 -23.16 2.58 -9.65
C VAL A 2 -22.98 2.79 -11.15
N GLY A 3 -21.75 2.61 -11.60
CA GLY A 3 -21.39 2.63 -13.00
C GLY A 3 -20.25 1.66 -13.25
N ARG A 4 -20.00 1.38 -14.52
CA ARG A 4 -18.87 0.56 -14.94
C ARG A 4 -17.97 1.37 -15.86
N VAL A 5 -16.67 1.17 -15.71
CA VAL A 5 -15.68 1.65 -16.68
C VAL A 5 -15.87 0.83 -17.95
N THR A 6 -16.25 1.48 -19.04
CA THR A 6 -16.50 0.82 -20.33
C THR A 6 -15.35 1.01 -21.30
N LYS A 7 -14.55 2.07 -21.13
CA LYS A 7 -13.34 2.32 -21.92
C LYS A 7 -12.23 2.91 -21.05
N ILE A 8 -11.02 2.52 -21.37
CA ILE A 8 -9.78 3.09 -20.85
C ILE A 8 -8.95 3.46 -22.07
N ALA A 9 -8.45 4.70 -22.13
CA ALA A 9 -7.61 5.15 -23.22
C ALA A 9 -6.33 4.31 -23.32
N ASN A 10 -5.91 3.98 -24.55
CA ASN A 10 -4.71 3.18 -24.80
C ASN A 10 -3.40 3.96 -24.61
N SER A 11 -3.49 5.29 -24.47
CA SER A 11 -2.36 6.17 -24.24
C SER A 11 -2.64 7.10 -23.08
N ALA A 12 -1.61 7.38 -22.30
CA ALA A 12 -1.67 8.38 -21.25
C ALA A 12 -1.98 9.77 -21.82
N ALA A 13 -2.77 10.55 -21.09
CA ALA A 13 -2.94 11.96 -21.37
C ALA A 13 -1.60 12.67 -21.09
N ALA A 14 -0.98 13.22 -22.13
CA ALA A 14 0.23 14.01 -21.97
C ALA A 14 -0.13 15.37 -21.35
N LEU A 15 0.03 15.51 -20.04
CA LEU A 15 0.03 16.82 -19.37
C LEU A 15 1.20 17.64 -19.95
N SER A 16 0.85 18.59 -20.82
CA SER A 16 1.81 19.51 -21.43
C SER A 16 2.21 20.56 -20.38
N ALA A 17 3.25 20.26 -19.60
CA ALA A 17 3.84 21.22 -18.66
C ALA A 17 5.35 21.34 -18.88
N THR A 18 5.76 22.56 -19.23
CA THR A 18 7.14 23.06 -19.22
C THR A 18 7.67 23.07 -17.78
N GLY A 19 8.45 22.07 -17.39
CA GLY A 19 9.11 22.07 -16.08
C GLY A 19 9.75 20.73 -15.72
N GLN A 20 11.05 20.75 -15.42
CA GLN A 20 11.84 19.59 -15.02
C GLN A 20 11.38 19.07 -13.64
N SER A 21 10.60 17.99 -13.61
CA SER A 21 10.55 17.07 -12.47
C SER A 21 10.33 15.65 -12.97
N THR A 22 11.07 14.69 -12.43
CA THR A 22 11.19 13.31 -12.93
C THR A 22 10.16 12.34 -12.36
N ASP A 23 9.12 12.84 -11.70
CA ASP A 23 8.01 12.03 -11.19
C ASP A 23 6.75 12.41 -11.97
N ARG A 24 6.48 11.65 -13.04
CA ARG A 24 5.29 11.87 -13.88
C ARG A 24 4.19 10.95 -13.41
N ALA A 25 3.21 11.49 -12.70
CA ALA A 25 1.91 10.86 -12.62
C ALA A 25 1.36 10.69 -14.05
N VAL A 26 0.92 9.48 -14.38
CA VAL A 26 0.41 9.11 -15.70
C VAL A 26 -1.09 9.05 -15.61
N ASP A 27 -1.77 10.00 -16.24
CA ASP A 27 -3.23 10.05 -16.24
C ASP A 27 -3.79 9.31 -17.46
N PHE A 28 -4.89 8.57 -17.28
CA PHE A 28 -5.62 7.91 -18.34
C PHE A 28 -7.05 8.41 -18.39
N GLU A 29 -7.51 8.76 -19.59
CA GLU A 29 -8.93 9.06 -19.80
C GLU A 29 -9.75 7.76 -19.71
N VAL A 30 -10.84 7.82 -18.96
CA VAL A 30 -11.77 6.70 -18.78
C VAL A 30 -13.19 7.14 -19.06
N GLU A 31 -13.96 6.27 -19.70
CA GLU A 31 -15.39 6.47 -19.91
C GLU A 31 -16.16 5.60 -18.91
N VAL A 32 -17.01 6.23 -18.09
CA VAL A 32 -17.82 5.54 -17.09
C VAL A 32 -19.28 5.60 -17.52
N THR A 33 -19.88 4.43 -17.75
CA THR A 33 -21.30 4.31 -18.04
C THR A 33 -22.07 4.05 -16.75
N LEU A 34 -23.01 4.93 -16.41
CA LEU A 34 -23.92 4.76 -15.28
C LEU A 34 -25.01 3.76 -15.64
N GLU A 35 -25.24 2.76 -14.80
CA GLU A 35 -26.23 1.70 -15.10
C GLU A 35 -27.67 2.19 -14.94
N ASN A 36 -27.92 3.08 -13.98
CA ASN A 36 -29.23 3.67 -13.70
C ASN A 36 -29.06 5.11 -13.23
N PRO A 37 -28.75 6.06 -14.13
CA PRO A 37 -28.63 7.47 -13.75
C PRO A 37 -30.00 8.04 -13.38
N PRO A 38 -30.11 8.89 -12.34
CA PRO A 38 -31.36 9.54 -12.01
C PRO A 38 -31.76 10.57 -13.08
N ALA A 39 -33.07 10.86 -13.17
CA ALA A 39 -33.64 11.68 -14.24
C ALA A 39 -33.21 13.17 -14.22
N ASP A 40 -32.56 13.61 -13.15
CA ASP A 40 -32.04 14.95 -12.93
C ASP A 40 -30.57 15.12 -13.39
N VAL A 41 -29.86 14.05 -13.74
CA VAL A 41 -28.55 14.17 -14.37
C VAL A 41 -28.69 14.94 -15.68
N ARG A 42 -27.81 15.93 -15.88
CA ARG A 42 -27.74 16.74 -17.10
C ARG A 42 -26.32 16.65 -17.67
N PRO A 43 -26.17 16.81 -19.00
CA PRO A 43 -24.87 17.14 -19.58
C PRO A 43 -24.24 18.35 -18.87
N ASP A 44 -22.91 18.41 -18.87
CA ASP A 44 -22.09 19.47 -18.25
C ASP A 44 -22.07 19.52 -16.71
N LEU A 45 -22.55 18.49 -16.02
CA LEU A 45 -22.33 18.33 -14.57
C LEU A 45 -20.94 17.75 -14.27
N SER A 46 -20.24 18.36 -13.32
CA SER A 46 -19.03 17.76 -12.75
C SER A 46 -19.40 16.64 -11.78
N MET A 47 -18.69 15.51 -11.88
CA MET A 47 -18.87 14.35 -10.99
C MET A 47 -17.50 13.89 -10.49
N THR A 48 -17.43 13.50 -9.22
CA THR A 48 -16.32 12.72 -8.67
C THR A 48 -16.76 11.27 -8.59
N ALA A 49 -15.98 10.38 -9.21
CA ALA A 49 -16.22 8.94 -9.15
C ALA A 49 -15.08 8.27 -8.39
N ARG A 50 -15.42 7.23 -7.62
CA ARG A 50 -14.46 6.30 -7.06
C ARG A 50 -14.46 5.04 -7.90
N ILE A 51 -13.30 4.67 -8.43
CA ILE A 51 -13.12 3.48 -9.26
C ILE A 51 -12.53 2.37 -8.39
N ILE A 52 -13.21 1.23 -8.36
CA ILE A 52 -12.76 0.03 -7.66
C ILE A 52 -12.28 -0.96 -8.72
N THR A 53 -11.02 -1.35 -8.66
CA THR A 53 -10.37 -2.20 -9.68
C THR A 53 -10.37 -3.69 -9.33
N ASP A 54 -10.34 -4.01 -8.03
CA ASP A 54 -10.35 -5.38 -7.53
C ASP A 54 -10.95 -5.38 -6.11
N VAL A 55 -11.56 -6.50 -5.71
CA VAL A 55 -12.16 -6.70 -4.38
C VAL A 55 -11.85 -8.12 -3.93
N ARG A 56 -11.34 -8.24 -2.69
CA ARG A 56 -11.14 -9.53 -2.03
C ARG A 56 -11.71 -9.49 -0.63
N ASP A 57 -12.55 -10.48 -0.35
CA ASP A 57 -13.14 -10.68 0.97
C ASP A 57 -12.30 -11.65 1.81
N ASN A 58 -12.37 -11.48 3.14
CA ASN A 58 -11.78 -12.40 4.11
C ASN A 58 -10.26 -12.62 3.91
N VAL A 59 -9.51 -11.53 3.75
CA VAL A 59 -8.06 -11.52 3.58
C VAL A 59 -7.34 -11.03 4.83
N LEU A 60 -6.13 -11.54 5.08
CA LEU A 60 -5.23 -10.94 6.06
C LEU A 60 -4.82 -9.56 5.56
N SER A 61 -4.97 -8.55 6.41
CA SER A 61 -4.65 -7.18 6.02
C SER A 61 -3.88 -6.44 7.12
N ILE A 62 -3.12 -5.43 6.69
CA ILE A 62 -2.37 -4.54 7.58
C ILE A 62 -2.73 -3.08 7.26
N PRO A 63 -2.75 -2.19 8.26
CA PRO A 63 -2.93 -0.76 8.00
C PRO A 63 -1.83 -0.23 7.08
N ILE A 64 -2.17 0.68 6.17
CA ILE A 64 -1.21 1.28 5.22
C ILE A 64 -0.02 1.91 5.96
N ILE A 65 -0.27 2.52 7.11
CA ILE A 65 0.76 3.18 7.94
C ILE A 65 1.76 2.23 8.61
N ALA A 66 1.50 0.92 8.60
CA ALA A 66 2.38 -0.08 9.19
C ALA A 66 3.46 -0.59 8.22
N LEU A 67 3.24 -0.43 6.90
CA LEU A 67 4.18 -0.86 5.88
C LEU A 67 5.33 0.16 5.77
N THR A 68 6.57 -0.34 5.75
CA THR A 68 7.76 0.49 5.51
C THR A 68 8.66 -0.18 4.49
N ALA A 69 9.30 0.63 3.64
CA ALA A 69 10.38 0.19 2.77
C ALA A 69 11.72 0.53 3.43
N ARG A 70 12.63 -0.45 3.50
CA ARG A 70 13.99 -0.25 4.05
C ARG A 70 15.05 -0.82 3.13
N ALA A 71 16.11 -0.06 2.93
CA ALA A 71 17.33 -0.53 2.31
C ALA A 71 17.90 -1.68 3.15
N HIS A 72 18.15 -2.83 2.53
CA HIS A 72 18.73 -3.97 3.23
C HIS A 72 20.17 -3.66 3.66
N THR A 73 20.35 -3.18 4.89
CA THR A 73 21.66 -3.23 5.55
C THR A 73 21.73 -4.56 6.29
N PRO A 74 22.53 -5.54 5.83
CA PRO A 74 22.71 -6.78 6.58
C PRO A 74 23.38 -6.46 7.90
N THR A 75 22.60 -6.34 8.97
CA THR A 75 23.11 -6.23 10.33
C THR A 75 22.79 -7.54 11.04
N GLY A 76 23.82 -8.40 11.15
CA GLY A 76 23.94 -9.45 12.16
C GLY A 76 22.93 -10.61 12.12
N ASP A 77 23.42 -11.77 11.68
CA ASP A 77 23.05 -13.10 12.17
C ASP A 77 21.57 -13.55 12.13
N ALA A 78 21.06 -13.85 10.94
CA ALA A 78 20.15 -14.99 10.74
C ALA A 78 20.23 -15.47 9.29
N ALA A 79 20.43 -16.78 9.14
CA ALA A 79 20.72 -17.46 7.89
C ALA A 79 19.53 -17.48 6.91
N GLU A 80 19.89 -17.44 5.62
CA GLU A 80 19.16 -17.95 4.45
C GLU A 80 17.84 -17.26 4.02
N ALA A 81 18.00 -16.22 3.21
CA ALA A 81 17.21 -16.07 1.99
C ALA A 81 18.16 -15.62 0.87
N GLN A 82 18.23 -16.43 -0.19
CA GLN A 82 19.17 -16.29 -1.30
C GLN A 82 19.16 -14.87 -1.89
N PRO A 83 20.34 -14.26 -2.14
CA PRO A 83 20.39 -13.03 -2.91
C PRO A 83 20.05 -13.34 -4.36
N LEU A 84 18.87 -12.94 -4.83
CA LEU A 84 18.64 -12.78 -6.28
C LEU A 84 19.51 -11.59 -6.74
N ALA A 85 20.75 -11.91 -7.08
CA ALA A 85 21.67 -11.05 -7.77
C ALA A 85 21.16 -10.85 -9.20
N ASP A 86 20.49 -9.73 -9.44
CA ASP A 86 20.36 -9.19 -10.80
C ASP A 86 21.42 -8.11 -11.02
N SER A 87 22.26 -8.41 -11.99
CA SER A 87 23.38 -7.61 -12.47
C SER A 87 22.87 -6.32 -13.09
N THR A 88 23.13 -5.16 -12.48
CA THR A 88 23.50 -3.85 -13.09
C THR A 88 23.13 -2.69 -12.15
N GLY A 89 24.13 -1.96 -11.66
CA GLY A 89 23.96 -0.60 -11.13
C GLY A 89 23.42 -0.46 -9.69
N GLY A 90 24.22 -0.86 -8.70
CA GLY A 90 24.47 -0.13 -7.43
C GLY A 90 23.33 0.55 -6.64
N LYS A 91 22.05 0.20 -6.82
CA LYS A 91 20.96 0.66 -5.96
C LYS A 91 20.62 -0.45 -4.98
N VAL A 92 20.76 -0.17 -3.68
CA VAL A 92 20.30 -1.08 -2.63
C VAL A 92 18.80 -1.28 -2.84
N LYS A 93 18.37 -2.51 -3.12
CA LYS A 93 16.93 -2.83 -3.25
C LYS A 93 16.30 -2.63 -1.88
N GLU A 94 15.43 -1.62 -1.78
CA GLU A 94 14.57 -1.45 -0.62
C GLU A 94 13.58 -2.62 -0.57
N ARG A 95 13.41 -3.24 0.59
CA ARG A 95 12.43 -4.29 0.82
C ARG A 95 11.29 -3.73 1.65
N GLU A 96 10.07 -4.00 1.21
CA GLU A 96 8.85 -3.72 1.96
C GLU A 96 8.69 -4.73 3.10
N GLY A 97 8.26 -4.25 4.25
CA GLY A 97 8.11 -5.05 5.46
C GLY A 97 7.32 -4.33 6.53
N VAL A 98 7.02 -5.07 7.60
CA VAL A 98 6.39 -4.56 8.82
C VAL A 98 7.23 -4.93 10.02
N PHE A 99 7.01 -4.27 11.15
CA PHE A 99 7.58 -4.67 12.43
C PHE A 99 6.61 -5.57 13.19
N VAL A 100 7.02 -6.81 13.44
CA VAL A 100 6.28 -7.77 14.27
C VAL A 100 6.78 -7.67 15.70
N VAL A 101 5.87 -7.70 16.67
CA VAL A 101 6.20 -7.62 18.09
C VAL A 101 6.40 -9.03 18.64
N GLU A 102 7.63 -9.36 19.01
CA GLU A 102 8.00 -10.61 19.65
C GLU A 102 8.56 -10.31 21.06
N ASN A 103 7.88 -10.79 22.11
CA ASN A 103 8.28 -10.54 23.50
C ASN A 103 8.48 -9.04 23.86
N GLY A 104 7.69 -8.16 23.24
CA GLY A 104 7.81 -6.69 23.43
C GLY A 104 8.91 -6.03 22.61
N ILE A 105 9.53 -6.76 21.69
CA ILE A 105 10.60 -6.29 20.81
C ILE A 105 10.07 -6.24 19.38
N ALA A 106 10.30 -5.12 18.68
CA ALA A 106 9.94 -4.96 17.28
C ALA A 106 11.01 -5.58 16.36
N MET A 107 10.59 -6.56 15.56
CA MET A 107 11.43 -7.28 14.60
C MET A 107 10.94 -6.99 13.18
N PHE A 108 11.81 -6.47 12.32
CA PHE A 108 11.46 -6.24 10.93
C PHE A 108 11.24 -7.57 10.21
N ARG A 109 10.13 -7.68 9.50
CA ARG A 109 9.77 -8.84 8.71
C ARG A 109 9.36 -8.40 7.30
N PRO A 110 10.06 -8.87 6.25
CA PRO A 110 9.63 -8.64 4.88
C PRO A 110 8.23 -9.22 4.65
N VAL A 111 7.37 -8.48 3.95
CA VAL A 111 6.03 -8.94 3.56
C VAL A 111 5.81 -8.73 2.09
N ARG A 112 4.93 -9.55 1.50
CA ARG A 112 4.44 -9.34 0.15
C ARG A 112 3.01 -8.86 0.23
N VAL A 113 2.75 -7.65 -0.26
CA VAL A 113 1.41 -7.06 -0.28
C VAL A 113 0.68 -7.32 -1.61
N GLY A 114 -0.64 -7.34 -1.54
CA GLY A 114 -1.56 -7.54 -2.67
C GLY A 114 -2.35 -6.27 -3.00
N ILE A 115 -3.68 -6.38 -3.03
CA ILE A 115 -4.56 -5.23 -3.30
C ILE A 115 -4.37 -4.16 -2.22
N ALA A 116 -4.27 -2.90 -2.67
CA ALA A 116 -4.36 -1.73 -1.82
C ALA A 116 -5.83 -1.30 -1.67
N GLY A 117 -6.33 -1.34 -0.44
CA GLY A 117 -7.60 -0.70 -0.07
C GLY A 117 -7.39 0.77 0.31
N ASP A 118 -8.43 1.39 0.88
CA ASP A 118 -8.33 2.79 1.32
C ASP A 118 -7.44 2.98 2.55
N GLU A 119 -7.52 2.03 3.48
CA GLU A 119 -6.87 2.12 4.79
C GLU A 119 -5.90 0.95 5.05
N HIS A 120 -6.02 -0.13 4.28
CA HIS A 120 -5.32 -1.39 4.51
C HIS A 120 -4.73 -1.97 3.22
N PHE A 121 -3.60 -2.68 3.34
CA PHE A 121 -3.08 -3.57 2.31
C PHE A 121 -3.45 -5.02 2.61
N GLU A 122 -3.80 -5.78 1.57
CA GLU A 122 -3.81 -7.24 1.61
C GLU A 122 -2.38 -7.77 1.84
N VAL A 123 -2.21 -8.76 2.71
CA VAL A 123 -0.95 -9.48 2.91
C VAL A 123 -1.04 -10.85 2.27
N LEU A 124 -0.16 -11.10 1.32
CA LEU A 124 -0.07 -12.37 0.59
C LEU A 124 0.94 -13.32 1.24
N GLU A 125 2.07 -12.78 1.74
CA GLU A 125 3.12 -13.55 2.42
C GLU A 125 3.82 -12.74 3.51
N GLY A 126 4.44 -13.45 4.45
CA GLY A 126 5.33 -12.86 5.45
C GLY A 126 4.66 -12.57 6.80
N LEU A 127 3.35 -12.72 6.94
CA LEU A 127 2.65 -12.64 8.24
C LEU A 127 1.67 -13.79 8.42
N ARG A 128 1.36 -14.06 9.68
CA ARG A 128 0.29 -14.98 10.08
C ARG A 128 -0.80 -14.23 10.83
N GLU A 129 -2.00 -14.77 10.75
CA GLU A 129 -3.14 -14.26 11.52
C GLU A 129 -2.85 -14.29 13.02
N GLY A 130 -3.26 -13.23 13.73
CA GLY A 130 -3.05 -13.08 15.18
C GLY A 130 -1.67 -12.53 15.57
N GLU A 131 -0.74 -12.34 14.63
CA GLU A 131 0.53 -11.67 14.93
C GLU A 131 0.30 -10.19 15.24
N THR A 132 0.98 -9.69 16.27
CA THR A 132 0.92 -8.27 16.64
C THR A 132 1.96 -7.49 15.86
N ILE A 133 1.53 -6.46 15.14
CA ILE A 133 2.42 -5.57 14.40
C ILE A 133 2.50 -4.19 15.06
N VAL A 134 3.59 -3.47 14.80
CA VAL A 134 3.73 -2.07 15.19
C VAL A 134 2.97 -1.20 14.20
N SER A 135 2.12 -0.32 14.73
CA SER A 135 1.46 0.75 13.99
C SER A 135 1.73 2.09 14.69
N GLY A 136 1.76 3.18 13.92
CA GLY A 136 2.10 4.50 14.44
C GLY A 136 2.22 5.54 13.34
N SER A 137 2.71 6.73 13.68
CA SER A 137 2.99 7.75 12.65
C SER A 137 4.05 7.24 11.67
N TYR A 138 3.97 7.69 10.43
CA TYR A 138 4.93 7.32 9.37
C TYR A 138 6.39 7.52 9.81
N GLN A 139 6.69 8.63 10.49
CA GLN A 139 8.03 8.92 11.02
C GLN A 139 8.45 7.89 12.07
N ALA A 140 7.56 7.53 13.02
CA ALA A 140 7.89 6.57 14.06
C ALA A 140 8.23 5.19 13.47
N ILE A 141 7.47 4.72 12.47
CA ILE A 141 7.74 3.42 11.81
C ILE A 141 9.01 3.48 10.96
N ARG A 142 9.26 4.61 10.29
CA ARG A 142 10.46 4.81 9.46
C ARG A 142 11.75 4.88 10.29
N ASP A 143 11.68 5.47 11.48
CA ASP A 143 12.85 5.66 12.36
C ASP A 143 13.06 4.48 13.34
N LEU A 144 12.08 3.56 13.46
CA LEU A 144 12.15 2.43 14.37
C LEU A 144 13.33 1.50 14.05
N ALA A 145 14.32 1.37 14.92
CA ALA A 145 15.40 0.42 14.68
C ALA A 145 14.94 -1.03 14.94
N ASP A 146 15.56 -1.99 14.27
CA ASP A 146 15.34 -3.41 14.56
C ASP A 146 15.73 -3.71 16.01
N SER A 147 15.02 -4.66 16.63
CA SER A 147 15.21 -5.04 18.04
C SER A 147 14.91 -3.93 19.05
N THR A 148 14.11 -2.92 18.68
CA THR A 148 13.68 -1.86 19.61
C THR A 148 12.55 -2.35 20.50
N ALA A 149 12.64 -2.06 21.80
CA ALA A 149 11.54 -2.33 22.74
C ALA A 149 10.34 -1.42 22.45
N VAL A 150 9.16 -2.02 22.34
CA VAL A 150 7.90 -1.31 22.07
C VAL A 150 6.90 -1.57 23.18
N LYS A 151 6.07 -0.56 23.45
CA LYS A 151 5.00 -0.66 24.45
C LYS A 151 3.66 -0.62 23.74
N LYS A 152 2.79 -1.58 24.06
CA LYS A 152 1.39 -1.53 23.61
C LYS A 152 0.74 -0.29 24.20
N ILE A 153 0.29 0.62 23.33
CA ILE A 153 -0.63 1.70 23.69
C ILE A 153 -2.03 1.08 23.68
N ALA A 154 -2.90 1.47 24.61
CA ALA A 154 -4.26 0.93 24.70
C ALA A 154 -4.95 0.99 23.32
N ASP A 155 -5.63 -0.09 22.95
CA ASP A 155 -6.18 -0.29 21.62
C ASP A 155 -7.03 0.92 21.21
N GLN A 156 -6.61 1.62 20.15
CA GLN A 156 -7.59 2.36 19.35
C GLN A 156 -8.47 1.28 18.71
N PRO A 157 -9.80 1.32 18.89
CA PRO A 157 -10.65 0.31 18.31
C PRO A 157 -10.40 0.27 16.81
N ALA A 158 -10.01 -0.90 16.30
CA ALA A 158 -9.94 -1.17 14.87
C ALA A 158 -11.27 -0.73 14.27
N GLY A 159 -11.21 0.14 13.25
CA GLY A 159 -12.39 0.66 12.58
C GLY A 159 -13.33 -0.48 12.24
N THR A 160 -14.55 -0.42 12.76
CA THR A 160 -15.58 -1.40 12.44
C THR A 160 -15.88 -1.28 10.95
N THR A 161 -15.45 -2.26 10.16
CA THR A 161 -15.84 -2.38 8.75
C THR A 161 -17.36 -2.58 8.70
N PRO A 162 -18.13 -1.74 7.99
CA PRO A 162 -19.54 -2.01 7.71
C PRO A 162 -19.74 -3.12 6.69
#